data_AF-A0AAE6F658-F1
#
_entry.id   AF-A0AAE6F658-F1
#
_cell.length_a   1.000
_cell.length_b   1.000
_cell.length_c   1.000
_cell.angle_alpha   90.00
_cell.angle_beta   90.00
_cell.angle_gamma   90.00
#
_symmetry.space_group_name_H-M   'P 1'
#
loop_
_entity.id
_entity.type
_entity.pdbx_description
1 polymer ?
#
loop_
_entity_poly.entity_id
_entity_poly.type
_entity_poly.pdbx_seq_one_letter_code
_entity_poly.pdbx_strand_id
1 'polypeptide(L)'
;MNTLQLINKNHPLKKNQEPPHLVLAPFSDHDVYLQPEVAKQWERLVRATGLEKDIRLVDGYRTEKEQRRLWEYSLKENGLAYTKQFVALPGCSEHQIGLAIDVGLKKQEDDDLICPHFRDSAAADLFMQQMMNYGFILRYPEDKQEITGISYEPWHFRYVGLPHSQVITAQKWTLEEYHDYLAQTVRQFA
;
A
#
# COMPACT_ATOMS: atom_id res chain seq x y z
N MET A 1 -5.56 16.85 2.76
CA MET A 1 -5.07 15.60 2.16
C MET A 1 -6.20 14.98 1.34
N ASN A 2 -5.94 14.55 0.11
CA ASN A 2 -6.87 13.68 -0.63
C ASN A 2 -6.42 12.23 -0.43
N THR A 3 -7.12 11.45 0.39
CA THR A 3 -6.79 10.04 0.64
C THR A 3 -6.99 9.14 -0.59
N LEU A 4 -7.79 9.60 -1.55
CA LEU A 4 -8.04 8.94 -2.83
C LEU A 4 -7.08 9.36 -3.93
N GLN A 5 -5.99 10.09 -3.65
CA GLN A 5 -5.04 10.45 -4.71
C GLN A 5 -4.52 9.19 -5.43
N LEU A 6 -4.78 9.08 -6.74
CA LEU A 6 -4.27 8.02 -7.59
C LEU A 6 -2.82 8.33 -7.96
N ILE A 7 -1.91 7.43 -7.61
CA ILE A 7 -0.50 7.52 -7.97
C ILE A 7 -0.10 6.20 -8.63
N ASN A 8 0.37 6.29 -9.86
CA ASN A 8 0.94 5.17 -10.59
C ASN A 8 1.83 5.70 -11.72
N LYS A 9 2.31 4.82 -12.60
CA LYS A 9 3.17 5.19 -13.73
C LYS A 9 2.56 6.29 -14.63
N ASN A 10 1.24 6.29 -14.80
CA ASN A 10 0.54 7.25 -15.65
C ASN A 10 0.10 8.51 -14.89
N HIS A 11 0.10 8.44 -13.55
CA HIS A 11 -0.29 9.52 -12.65
C HIS A 11 0.83 9.75 -11.61
N PRO A 12 1.99 10.27 -12.01
CA PRO A 12 3.09 10.50 -11.09
C PRO A 12 2.74 11.57 -10.05
N LEU A 13 3.43 11.55 -8.91
CA LEU A 13 3.36 12.63 -7.92
C LEU A 13 3.69 13.97 -8.58
N LYS A 14 2.96 15.01 -8.18
CA LYS A 14 3.25 16.36 -8.64
C LYS A 14 4.49 16.88 -7.93
N LYS A 15 5.46 17.42 -8.67
CA LYS A 15 6.71 17.96 -8.10
C LYS A 15 6.49 19.08 -7.06
N ASN A 16 5.37 19.79 -7.15
CA ASN A 16 4.99 20.86 -6.23
C ASN A 16 4.04 20.39 -5.11
N GLN A 17 3.83 19.08 -4.95
CA GLN A 17 3.04 18.56 -3.85
C GLN A 17 3.82 18.69 -2.55
N GLU A 18 3.18 19.27 -1.54
CA GLU A 18 3.76 19.39 -0.21
C GLU A 18 3.98 18.01 0.42
N PRO A 19 5.13 17.77 1.07
CA PRO A 19 5.35 16.54 1.82
C PRO A 19 4.26 16.34 2.88
N PRO A 20 3.80 15.10 3.11
CA PRO A 20 2.79 14.83 4.12
C PRO A 20 3.35 15.07 5.53
N HIS A 21 2.47 15.39 6.47
CA HIS A 21 2.79 15.27 7.89
C HIS A 21 2.97 13.80 8.25
N LEU A 22 3.98 13.48 9.06
CA LEU A 22 4.34 12.11 9.41
C LEU A 22 4.47 11.93 10.92
N VAL A 23 4.15 10.73 11.38
CA VAL A 23 4.36 10.25 12.75
C VAL A 23 5.00 8.87 12.72
N LEU A 24 5.68 8.50 13.79
CA LEU A 24 6.18 7.15 13.98
C LEU A 24 4.99 6.19 14.15
N ALA A 25 4.97 5.10 13.37
CA ALA A 25 3.93 4.09 13.40
C ALA A 25 4.28 2.97 14.41
N PRO A 26 3.30 2.45 15.17
CA PRO A 26 3.52 1.33 16.07
C PRO A 26 3.57 -0.02 15.34
N PHE A 27 3.94 -1.08 16.06
CA PHE A 27 3.95 -2.47 15.57
C PHE A 27 4.89 -2.73 14.39
N SER A 28 6.05 -2.07 14.42
CA SER A 28 7.19 -2.31 13.55
C SER A 28 8.40 -2.72 14.41
N ASP A 29 9.36 -3.42 13.81
CA ASP A 29 10.64 -3.75 14.45
C ASP A 29 11.73 -2.67 14.21
N HIS A 30 11.42 -1.68 13.36
CA HIS A 30 12.25 -0.51 13.05
C HIS A 30 11.38 0.74 12.89
N ASP A 31 12.02 1.91 12.79
CA ASP A 31 11.31 3.17 12.63
C ASP A 31 10.60 3.23 11.26
N VAL A 32 9.27 3.16 11.27
CA VAL A 32 8.42 3.36 10.10
C VAL A 32 7.55 4.58 10.31
N TYR A 33 7.48 5.44 9.30
CA TYR A 33 6.71 6.68 9.36
C TYR A 33 5.47 6.60 8.48
N LEU A 34 4.34 7.08 8.96
CA LEU A 34 3.09 7.15 8.21
C LEU A 34 2.39 8.47 8.47
N GLN A 35 1.38 8.80 7.67
CA GLN A 35 0.50 9.89 8.03
C GLN A 35 -0.24 9.61 9.35
N PRO A 36 -0.56 10.65 10.16
CA PRO A 36 -1.21 10.49 11.46
C PRO A 36 -2.46 9.62 11.44
N GLU A 37 -3.33 9.83 10.45
CA GLU A 37 -4.56 9.06 10.32
C GLU A 37 -4.28 7.59 9.96
N VAL A 38 -3.33 7.35 9.05
CA VAL A 38 -2.94 6.00 8.63
C VAL A 38 -2.33 5.22 9.80
N ALA A 39 -1.40 5.83 10.54
CA ALA A 39 -0.80 5.21 11.73
C ALA A 39 -1.85 4.85 12.79
N LYS A 40 -2.82 5.75 13.01
CA LYS A 40 -3.93 5.52 13.94
C LYS A 40 -4.83 4.36 13.49
N GLN A 41 -5.18 4.29 12.20
CA GLN A 41 -6.04 3.22 11.71
C GLN A 41 -5.32 1.88 11.63
N TRP A 42 -4.03 1.89 11.27
CA TRP A 42 -3.14 0.74 11.39
C TRP A 42 -3.16 0.19 12.82
N GLU A 43 -2.88 1.03 13.82
CA GLU A 43 -2.89 0.61 15.22
C GLU A 43 -4.23 -0.01 15.64
N ARG A 44 -5.34 0.64 15.27
CA ARG A 44 -6.68 0.16 15.59
C ARG A 44 -6.98 -1.19 14.94
N LEU A 45 -6.57 -1.38 13.68
CA LEU A 45 -6.73 -2.64 12.96
C LEU A 45 -5.98 -3.76 13.66
N VAL A 46 -4.68 -3.59 13.91
CA VAL A 46 -3.85 -4.62 14.54
C VAL A 46 -4.45 -5.05 15.88
N ARG A 47 -4.80 -4.09 16.74
CA ARG A 47 -5.41 -4.35 18.06
C ARG A 47 -6.78 -5.03 17.97
N ALA A 48 -7.62 -4.64 17.02
CA ALA A 48 -8.94 -5.24 16.87
C ALA A 48 -8.88 -6.68 16.35
N THR A 49 -7.87 -7.00 15.54
CA THR A 49 -7.60 -8.37 15.08
C THR A 49 -6.81 -9.21 16.08
N GLY A 50 -6.20 -8.59 17.09
CA GLY A 50 -5.31 -9.28 18.03
C GLY A 50 -4.00 -9.79 17.42
N LEU A 51 -3.53 -9.15 16.34
CA LEU A 51 -2.39 -9.60 15.53
C LEU A 51 -1.04 -8.99 15.98
N GLU A 52 -0.96 -8.36 17.16
CA GLU A 52 0.25 -7.67 17.63
C GLU A 52 1.50 -8.57 17.70
N LYS A 53 1.29 -9.88 17.81
CA LYS A 53 2.37 -10.89 17.89
C LYS A 53 2.63 -11.61 16.57
N ASP A 54 1.78 -11.40 15.57
CA ASP A 54 1.76 -12.23 14.35
C ASP A 54 2.18 -11.45 13.11
N ILE A 55 1.90 -10.14 13.07
CA ILE A 55 2.26 -9.27 11.95
C ILE A 55 3.16 -8.11 12.40
N ARG A 56 3.90 -7.54 11.45
CA ARG A 56 4.67 -6.32 11.62
C ARG A 56 4.51 -5.41 10.40
N LEU A 57 4.65 -4.12 10.65
CA LEU A 57 4.81 -3.13 9.59
C LEU A 57 6.25 -3.21 9.07
N VAL A 58 6.42 -3.44 7.77
CA VAL A 58 7.73 -3.61 7.11
C VAL A 58 8.17 -2.29 6.48
N ASP A 59 7.27 -1.60 5.79
CA ASP A 59 7.57 -0.32 5.15
C ASP A 59 6.36 0.63 5.18
N GLY A 60 6.65 1.92 5.05
CA GLY A 60 5.68 3.01 5.12
C GLY A 60 6.07 4.17 4.23
N TYR A 61 6.21 5.37 4.79
CA TYR A 61 6.65 6.53 4.02
C TYR A 61 8.09 6.36 3.49
N ARG A 62 8.27 6.62 2.20
CA ARG A 62 9.60 6.70 1.56
C ARG A 62 9.71 7.94 0.69
N THR A 63 10.83 8.66 0.79
CA THR A 63 11.13 9.77 -0.12
C THR A 63 11.36 9.30 -1.56
N GLU A 64 11.31 10.21 -2.52
CA GLU A 64 11.66 9.89 -3.92
C GLU A 64 13.10 9.35 -4.04
N LYS A 65 14.02 9.87 -3.23
CA LYS A 65 15.43 9.44 -3.22
C LYS A 65 15.57 8.02 -2.68
N GLU A 66 14.82 7.66 -1.66
CA GLU A 66 14.78 6.28 -1.13
C GLU A 66 14.12 5.33 -2.14
N GLN A 67 13.02 5.74 -2.78
CA GLN A 67 12.39 4.97 -3.86
C GLN A 67 13.39 4.69 -5.00
N ARG A 68 14.19 5.70 -5.38
CA ARG A 68 15.23 5.56 -6.40
C ARG A 68 16.31 4.58 -6.00
N ARG A 69 16.79 4.65 -4.76
CA ARG A 69 17.76 3.68 -4.23
C ARG A 69 17.20 2.26 -4.21
N LEU A 70 15.94 2.07 -3.81
CA LEU A 70 15.29 0.75 -3.85
C LEU A 70 15.20 0.24 -5.29
N TRP A 71 14.80 1.09 -6.24
CA TRP A 71 14.73 0.73 -7.65
C TRP A 71 16.09 0.30 -8.20
N GLU A 72 17.14 1.11 -7.94
CA GLU A 72 18.50 0.82 -8.39
C GLU A 72 19.07 -0.46 -7.74
N TYR A 73 18.77 -0.68 -6.46
CA TYR A 73 19.12 -1.92 -5.75
C TYR A 73 18.43 -3.13 -6.38
N SER A 74 17.11 -3.10 -6.52
CA SER A 74 16.33 -4.19 -7.14
C SER A 74 16.81 -4.47 -8.57
N LEU A 75 17.10 -3.42 -9.35
CA LEU A 75 17.59 -3.57 -10.71
C LEU A 75 18.92 -4.33 -10.77
N LYS A 76 19.81 -4.06 -9.81
CA LYS A 76 21.11 -4.71 -9.71
C LYS A 76 21.00 -6.16 -9.23
N GLU A 77 20.20 -6.41 -8.18
CA GLU A 77 20.13 -7.73 -7.54
C GLU A 77 19.19 -8.70 -8.28
N ASN A 78 18.09 -8.20 -8.82
CA ASN A 78 17.00 -9.03 -9.37
C ASN A 78 16.75 -8.81 -10.87
N GLY A 79 17.34 -7.77 -11.47
CA GLY A 79 17.21 -7.45 -12.88
C GLY A 79 15.92 -6.71 -13.25
N LEU A 80 15.92 -6.12 -14.45
CA LEU A 80 14.90 -5.15 -14.88
C LEU A 80 13.47 -5.70 -14.91
N ALA A 81 13.30 -6.97 -15.29
CA ALA A 81 11.99 -7.59 -15.41
C ALA A 81 11.30 -7.68 -14.04
N TYR A 82 12.01 -8.22 -13.04
CA TYR A 82 11.52 -8.33 -11.67
C TYR A 82 11.29 -6.95 -11.05
N THR A 83 12.23 -6.02 -11.20
CA THR A 83 12.08 -4.66 -10.64
C THR A 83 10.84 -3.95 -11.17
N LYS A 84 10.55 -4.07 -12.47
CA LYS A 84 9.35 -3.46 -13.06
C LYS A 84 8.05 -4.10 -12.62
N GLN A 85 8.09 -5.33 -12.12
CA GLN A 85 6.91 -6.05 -11.64
C GLN A 85 6.50 -5.59 -10.24
N PHE A 86 7.46 -5.36 -9.34
CA PHE A 86 7.20 -5.20 -7.89
C PHE A 86 7.67 -3.88 -7.29
N VAL A 87 8.46 -3.11 -8.02
CA VAL A 87 8.92 -1.80 -7.54
C VAL A 87 8.26 -0.76 -8.42
N ALA A 88 7.72 0.30 -7.83
CA ALA A 88 7.22 1.46 -8.57
C ALA A 88 8.38 2.41 -8.92
N LEU A 89 8.30 3.08 -10.07
CA LEU A 89 9.31 4.07 -10.46
C LEU A 89 9.36 5.23 -9.45
N PRO A 90 10.52 5.89 -9.26
CA PRO A 90 10.62 7.09 -8.43
C PRO A 90 9.66 8.17 -8.93
N GLY A 91 8.86 8.72 -8.02
CA GLY A 91 7.78 9.66 -8.33
C GLY A 91 6.46 8.99 -8.72
N CYS A 92 6.38 7.66 -8.74
CA CYS A 92 5.18 6.88 -9.04
C CYS A 92 4.79 5.91 -7.91
N SER A 93 5.40 6.06 -6.72
CA SER A 93 5.17 5.17 -5.57
C SER A 93 4.24 5.82 -4.55
N GLU A 94 3.21 5.10 -4.11
CA GLU A 94 2.26 5.56 -3.09
C GLU A 94 2.89 5.68 -1.69
N HIS A 95 4.02 4.99 -1.44
CA HIS A 95 4.83 5.21 -0.23
C HIS A 95 5.29 6.65 -0.11
N GLN A 96 5.46 7.37 -1.22
CA GLN A 96 5.92 8.77 -1.21
C GLN A 96 4.93 9.76 -0.65
N ILE A 97 3.68 9.35 -0.44
CA ILE A 97 2.68 10.14 0.28
C ILE A 97 2.34 9.56 1.65
N GLY A 98 2.99 8.49 2.12
CA GLY A 98 2.78 7.92 3.45
C GLY A 98 1.38 7.34 3.67
N LEU A 99 0.69 6.94 2.58
CA LEU A 99 -0.61 6.27 2.61
C LEU A 99 -0.51 4.77 2.31
N ALA A 100 0.64 4.28 1.84
CA ALA A 100 0.90 2.87 1.62
C ALA A 100 1.63 2.25 2.81
N ILE A 101 1.35 0.98 3.07
CA ILE A 101 2.03 0.14 4.05
C ILE A 101 2.38 -1.21 3.42
N ASP A 102 3.58 -1.70 3.73
CA ASP A 102 3.93 -3.10 3.49
C ASP A 102 3.89 -3.86 4.81
N VAL A 103 3.24 -5.02 4.81
CA VAL A 103 3.00 -5.84 6.01
C VAL A 103 3.66 -7.20 5.84
N GLY A 104 4.32 -7.69 6.90
CA GLY A 104 4.98 -9.01 6.91
C GLY A 104 4.64 -9.80 8.17
N LEU A 105 4.93 -11.10 8.16
CA LEU A 105 4.72 -11.99 9.32
C LEU A 105 5.87 -11.88 10.33
N LYS A 106 5.58 -11.71 11.62
CA LYS A 106 6.61 -11.49 12.66
C LYS A 106 7.64 -12.60 12.83
N LYS A 107 7.26 -13.85 12.56
CA LYS A 107 8.15 -15.02 12.70
C LYS A 107 8.81 -15.45 11.39
N GLN A 108 8.68 -14.64 10.33
CA GLN A 108 9.37 -14.89 9.09
C GLN A 108 10.84 -14.47 9.23
N GLU A 109 11.73 -15.46 9.27
CA GLU A 109 13.16 -15.24 9.10
C GLU A 109 13.48 -15.07 7.60
N ASP A 110 14.53 -14.28 7.30
CA ASP A 110 15.01 -14.00 5.94
C ASP A 110 13.93 -13.48 4.97
N ASP A 111 13.13 -12.53 5.44
CA ASP A 111 12.05 -11.92 4.66
C ASP A 111 12.62 -11.12 3.45
N ASP A 112 12.00 -11.28 2.28
CA ASP A 112 12.41 -10.56 1.08
C ASP A 112 12.11 -9.06 1.27
N LEU A 113 13.13 -8.22 1.07
CA LEU A 113 13.01 -6.76 1.25
C LEU A 113 11.96 -6.13 0.33
N ILE A 114 11.76 -6.69 -0.86
CA ILE A 114 10.85 -6.18 -1.89
C ILE A 114 9.49 -6.88 -1.80
N CYS A 115 9.49 -8.19 -1.53
CA CYS A 115 8.28 -9.01 -1.47
C CYS A 115 8.10 -9.69 -0.11
N PRO A 116 7.80 -8.94 0.97
CA PRO A 116 7.58 -9.52 2.29
C PRO A 116 6.56 -10.66 2.27
N HIS A 117 6.86 -11.74 2.99
CA HIS A 117 5.98 -12.90 3.06
C HIS A 117 4.71 -12.56 3.84
N PHE A 118 3.60 -12.46 3.12
CA PHE A 118 2.28 -12.19 3.69
C PHE A 118 1.16 -12.94 2.95
N ARG A 119 1.36 -14.24 2.71
CA ARG A 119 0.40 -15.13 2.05
C ARG A 119 0.21 -16.41 2.87
N ASP A 120 -0.91 -17.09 2.65
CA ASP A 120 -1.19 -18.45 3.13
C ASP A 120 -0.95 -18.64 4.64
N SER A 121 -1.44 -17.70 5.46
CA SER A 121 -1.33 -17.74 6.91
C SER A 121 -2.59 -17.25 7.59
N ALA A 122 -2.89 -17.80 8.78
CA ALA A 122 -4.07 -17.40 9.56
C ALA A 122 -4.06 -15.89 9.91
N ALA A 123 -2.87 -15.31 10.08
CA ALA A 123 -2.70 -13.89 10.34
C ALA A 123 -3.07 -13.04 9.11
N ALA A 124 -2.59 -13.43 7.92
CA ALA A 124 -2.94 -12.75 6.68
C ALA A 124 -4.44 -12.88 6.38
N ASP A 125 -5.03 -14.06 6.56
CA ASP A 125 -6.45 -14.29 6.33
C ASP A 125 -7.33 -13.40 7.23
N LEU A 126 -7.00 -13.33 8.52
CA LEU A 126 -7.74 -12.47 9.45
C LEU A 126 -7.55 -10.99 9.13
N PHE A 127 -6.34 -10.57 8.76
CA PHE A 127 -6.06 -9.20 8.33
C PHE A 127 -6.89 -8.83 7.09
N MET A 128 -6.92 -9.69 6.08
CA MET A 128 -7.69 -9.53 4.84
C MET A 128 -9.21 -9.51 5.03
N GLN A 129 -9.71 -10.01 6.17
CA GLN A 129 -11.13 -9.91 6.51
C GLN A 129 -11.51 -8.58 7.18
N GLN A 130 -10.54 -7.87 7.77
CA GLN A 130 -10.81 -6.69 8.61
C GLN A 130 -10.24 -5.39 8.06
N MET A 131 -9.17 -5.42 7.28
CA MET A 131 -8.45 -4.22 6.81
C MET A 131 -9.35 -3.16 6.16
N MET A 132 -10.38 -3.58 5.41
CA MET A 132 -11.32 -2.67 4.75
C MET A 132 -12.19 -1.90 5.73
N ASN A 133 -12.47 -2.45 6.91
CA ASN A 133 -13.21 -1.77 7.98
C ASN A 133 -12.39 -0.67 8.66
N TYR A 134 -11.09 -0.58 8.35
CA TYR A 134 -10.16 0.42 8.88
C TYR A 134 -9.60 1.33 7.78
N GLY A 135 -10.17 1.33 6.58
CA GLY A 135 -9.78 2.25 5.52
C GLY A 135 -8.71 1.73 4.55
N PHE A 136 -8.27 0.47 4.67
CA PHE A 136 -7.24 -0.12 3.81
C PHE A 136 -7.82 -0.96 2.68
N ILE A 137 -7.16 -0.97 1.53
CA ILE A 137 -7.42 -1.87 0.41
C ILE A 137 -6.16 -2.65 0.07
N LEU A 138 -6.32 -3.87 -0.45
CA LEU A 138 -5.24 -4.56 -1.15
C LEU A 138 -4.99 -3.80 -2.46
N ARG A 139 -3.81 -3.18 -2.59
CA ARG A 139 -3.58 -2.20 -3.68
C ARG A 139 -3.36 -2.85 -5.04
N TYR A 140 -2.72 -4.02 -5.04
CA TYR A 140 -2.37 -4.78 -6.23
C TYR A 140 -2.89 -6.21 -6.11
N PRO A 141 -4.18 -6.44 -6.42
CA PRO A 141 -4.79 -7.77 -6.37
C PRO A 141 -4.26 -8.72 -7.45
N GLU A 142 -4.47 -10.01 -7.23
CA GLU A 142 -4.27 -11.04 -8.26
C GLU A 142 -5.14 -10.74 -9.50
N ASP A 143 -4.65 -11.09 -10.69
CA ASP A 143 -5.31 -10.85 -11.99
C ASP A 143 -5.59 -9.37 -12.36
N LYS A 144 -5.02 -8.39 -11.64
CA LYS A 144 -5.22 -6.95 -11.92
C LYS A 144 -4.00 -6.22 -12.48
N GLN A 145 -2.94 -6.94 -12.87
CA GLN A 145 -1.71 -6.36 -13.38
C GLN A 145 -1.91 -5.49 -14.64
N GLU A 146 -2.82 -5.88 -15.54
CA GLU A 146 -3.14 -5.11 -16.74
C GLU A 146 -3.73 -3.72 -16.42
N ILE A 147 -4.37 -3.58 -15.26
CA ILE A 147 -4.97 -2.32 -14.80
C ILE A 147 -3.97 -1.51 -13.97
N THR A 148 -3.32 -2.14 -12.99
CA THR A 148 -2.43 -1.44 -12.04
C THR A 148 -1.03 -1.17 -12.62
N GLY A 149 -0.58 -2.00 -13.57
CA GLY A 149 0.78 -2.02 -14.07
C GLY A 149 1.81 -2.62 -13.10
N ILE A 150 1.35 -3.23 -12.00
CA ILE A 150 2.15 -3.84 -10.92
C ILE A 150 1.64 -5.27 -10.70
N SER A 151 2.55 -6.20 -10.44
CA SER A 151 2.23 -7.60 -10.17
C SER A 151 1.40 -7.77 -8.88
N TYR A 152 0.95 -8.99 -8.59
CA TYR A 152 0.25 -9.29 -7.35
C TYR A 152 1.18 -9.08 -6.13
N GLU A 153 0.74 -8.26 -5.17
CA GLU A 153 1.49 -7.95 -3.94
C GLU A 153 0.59 -8.12 -2.71
N PRO A 154 0.49 -9.33 -2.13
CA PRO A 154 -0.36 -9.58 -0.96
C PRO A 154 0.03 -8.80 0.30
N TRP A 155 1.27 -8.30 0.37
CA TRP A 155 1.79 -7.53 1.50
C TRP A 155 1.46 -6.03 1.42
N HIS A 156 1.08 -5.51 0.25
CA HIS A 156 0.99 -4.06 0.01
C HIS A 156 -0.45 -3.55 0.13
N PHE A 157 -0.66 -2.68 1.11
CA PHE A 157 -1.97 -2.10 1.41
C PHE A 157 -1.96 -0.59 1.29
N ARG A 158 -3.04 -0.04 0.71
CA ARG A 158 -3.23 1.40 0.54
C ARG A 158 -4.36 1.89 1.42
N TYR A 159 -4.09 2.93 2.21
CA TYR A 159 -5.12 3.66 2.93
C TYR A 159 -5.87 4.63 2.00
N VAL A 160 -7.19 4.44 1.93
CA VAL A 160 -8.14 5.29 1.19
C VAL A 160 -9.20 5.90 2.11
N GLY A 161 -9.34 5.37 3.33
CA GLY A 161 -10.35 5.79 4.29
C GLY A 161 -11.72 5.14 4.06
N LEU A 162 -12.62 5.34 5.02
CA LEU A 162 -14.00 4.88 4.95
C LEU A 162 -14.90 5.94 4.28
N PRO A 163 -15.95 5.55 3.54
CA PRO A 163 -16.36 4.17 3.23
C PRO A 163 -15.64 3.58 2.00
N HIS A 164 -14.68 4.30 1.41
CA HIS A 164 -14.05 3.94 0.14
C HIS A 164 -13.44 2.54 0.14
N SER A 165 -12.70 2.18 1.19
CA SER A 165 -12.09 0.86 1.30
C SER A 165 -13.11 -0.28 1.28
N GLN A 166 -14.27 -0.09 1.91
CA GLN A 166 -15.34 -1.09 1.94
C GLN A 166 -15.96 -1.25 0.56
N VAL A 167 -16.23 -0.14 -0.13
CA VAL A 167 -16.76 -0.16 -1.51
C VAL A 167 -15.78 -0.85 -2.46
N ILE A 168 -14.52 -0.42 -2.48
CA ILE A 168 -13.48 -0.97 -3.37
C ILE A 168 -13.31 -2.48 -3.11
N THR A 169 -13.19 -2.88 -1.84
CA THR A 169 -12.99 -4.28 -1.47
C THR A 169 -14.20 -5.14 -1.83
N ALA A 170 -15.42 -4.67 -1.55
CA ALA A 170 -16.65 -5.40 -1.86
C ALA A 170 -16.84 -5.65 -3.36
N GLN A 171 -16.41 -4.70 -4.20
CA GLN A 171 -16.47 -4.83 -5.66
C GLN A 171 -15.25 -5.53 -6.27
N LYS A 172 -14.23 -5.87 -5.46
CA LYS A 172 -12.91 -6.35 -5.94
C LYS A 172 -12.30 -5.41 -6.98
N TRP A 173 -12.44 -4.11 -6.74
CA TRP A 173 -11.87 -3.07 -7.60
C TRP A 173 -10.44 -2.72 -7.19
N THR A 174 -9.69 -2.22 -8.16
CA THR A 174 -8.46 -1.45 -7.91
C THR A 174 -8.81 0.01 -7.62
N LEU A 175 -7.81 0.79 -7.20
CA LEU A 175 -8.00 2.24 -7.05
C LEU A 175 -8.25 2.90 -8.42
N GLU A 176 -7.62 2.40 -9.48
CA GLU A 176 -7.85 2.84 -10.86
C GLU A 176 -9.33 2.67 -11.26
N GLU A 177 -9.89 1.48 -11.10
CA GLU A 177 -11.30 1.20 -11.42
C GLU A 177 -12.25 2.06 -10.58
N TYR A 178 -11.88 2.34 -9.32
CA TYR A 178 -12.68 3.21 -8.47
C TYR A 178 -12.69 4.66 -8.97
N HIS A 179 -11.56 5.17 -9.46
CA HIS A 179 -11.50 6.49 -10.10
C HIS A 179 -12.35 6.55 -11.36
N ASP A 180 -12.30 5.51 -12.19
CA ASP A 180 -13.13 5.42 -13.41
C ASP A 180 -14.63 5.39 -13.06
N TYR A 181 -15.02 4.61 -12.05
CA TYR A 181 -16.38 4.58 -11.53
C TYR A 181 -16.85 5.96 -11.05
N LEU A 182 -16.04 6.65 -10.25
CA LEU A 182 -16.38 7.99 -9.75
C LEU A 182 -16.51 8.99 -10.92
N ALA A 183 -15.59 8.96 -11.88
CA ALA A 183 -15.61 9.84 -13.03
C ALA A 183 -16.86 9.61 -13.90
N GLN A 184 -17.23 8.35 -14.15
CA GLN A 184 -18.44 8.01 -14.90
C GLN A 184 -19.70 8.41 -14.16
N THR A 185 -19.75 8.19 -12.84
CA THR A 185 -20.91 8.52 -12.00
C THR A 185 -21.16 10.03 -11.99
N VAL A 186 -20.12 10.85 -11.81
CA VAL A 186 -20.27 12.32 -11.81
C VAL A 186 -20.83 12.83 -13.14
N ARG A 187 -20.41 12.25 -14.28
CA ARG A 187 -20.93 12.62 -15.61
C ARG A 187 -22.41 12.33 -15.79
N GLN A 188 -23.01 11.44 -15.01
CA GLN A 188 -24.46 11.19 -15.06
C GLN A 188 -25.28 12.31 -14.42
N PHE A 189 -24.64 13.15 -13.60
CA PHE A 189 -25.27 14.30 -12.93
C PHE A 189 -24.82 15.66 -13.51
N ALA A 190 -24.04 15.64 -14.59
CA ALA A 190 -23.59 16.81 -15.34
C ALA A 190 -24.47 17.03 -16.57
#